data_AF-D3ZXU3-F1
#
_entry.id   AF-D3ZXU3-F1
#
_cell.length_a   1.000
_cell.length_b   1.000
_cell.length_c   1.000
_cell.angle_alpha   90.00
_cell.angle_beta   90.00
_cell.angle_gamma   90.00
#
_symmetry.space_group_name_H-M   'P 1'
#
loop_
_entity.id
_entity.type
_entity.pdbx_description
1 polymer ?
#
loop_
_entity_poly.entity_id
_entity_poly.type
_entity_poly.pdbx_seq_one_letter_code
_entity_poly.pdbx_strand_id
1 'polypeptide(L)'
;MDFSRPSCNPWRWLTLLASLLTCGICQASGQIFISPDSLMGVENFRTILTLENVPEDVLEYSWYRGMDNSTGNMIFSYKPPNTRHPGPLYSGRENVTRTGSLVVRMSALNDTGNYTVQVDTSNGTQTATGWLEIIKLRDDPDISANVSANASMLVEGMDSVVANCLTNSSNIKWYVNFVPTSGNNRMTISPDGKTLVIHGVSRYDHSLQCAIEDVPEILQRSDTISLTVAYGPDYVSLLTEPYAFNGVLRAVIGSYVQLECTGYSRPVVTYHWIHNGSLLSISEKNLTLPSLSWEQMGSYRCIVENLETQLAFYRDVTIQPPLSRPLPTVKRELYIPGYLVIILIILATTGGAYMCRVLVYALQLSCSRGETCHKCPRQPSQ
;
A
#
# COMPACT_ATOMS: atom_id res chain seq x y z
N MET A 1 44.69 -31.01 -72.88
CA MET A 1 43.92 -29.99 -72.13
C MET A 1 44.10 -30.32 -70.66
N ASP A 2 45.17 -29.79 -70.07
CA ASP A 2 45.52 -30.01 -68.67
C ASP A 2 44.84 -28.96 -67.80
N PHE A 3 43.96 -29.39 -66.90
CA PHE A 3 43.46 -28.56 -65.81
C PHE A 3 44.21 -28.92 -64.53
N SER A 4 45.27 -28.17 -64.24
CA SER A 4 45.99 -28.23 -62.97
C SER A 4 45.35 -27.28 -61.95
N ARG A 5 44.93 -27.82 -60.80
CA ARG A 5 44.46 -27.06 -59.62
C ARG A 5 45.61 -26.20 -59.04
N PRO A 6 45.37 -24.97 -58.58
CA PRO A 6 46.35 -24.26 -57.75
C PRO A 6 46.19 -24.67 -56.28
N SER A 7 47.29 -25.10 -55.67
CA SER A 7 47.39 -25.34 -54.22
C SER A 7 47.42 -24.02 -53.46
N CYS A 8 46.48 -23.82 -52.54
CA CYS A 8 46.44 -22.67 -51.64
C CYS A 8 47.47 -22.89 -50.51
N ASN A 9 48.48 -22.01 -50.40
CA ASN A 9 49.54 -22.11 -49.38
C ASN A 9 49.12 -21.33 -48.11
N PRO A 10 48.86 -21.98 -46.97
CA PRO A 10 48.32 -21.34 -45.75
C PRO A 10 49.29 -20.35 -45.08
N TRP A 11 50.58 -20.41 -45.43
CA TRP A 11 51.63 -19.65 -44.77
C TRP A 11 51.70 -18.17 -45.21
N ARG A 12 51.14 -17.82 -46.38
CA ARG A 12 51.08 -16.42 -46.84
C ARG A 12 50.09 -15.57 -46.05
N TRP A 13 49.05 -16.18 -45.47
CA TRP A 13 48.05 -15.46 -44.69
C TRP A 13 48.53 -15.21 -43.26
N LEU A 14 49.33 -16.12 -42.70
CA LEU A 14 49.98 -15.97 -41.39
C LEU A 14 51.05 -14.85 -41.39
N THR A 15 51.78 -14.65 -42.50
CA THR A 15 52.76 -13.55 -42.59
C THR A 15 52.11 -12.16 -42.72
N LEU A 16 50.91 -12.07 -43.28
CA LEU A 16 50.16 -10.79 -43.40
C LEU A 16 49.45 -10.41 -42.08
N LEU A 17 49.00 -11.39 -41.30
CA LEU A 17 48.47 -11.15 -39.94
C LEU A 17 49.59 -10.75 -38.96
N ALA A 18 50.79 -11.30 -39.11
CA ALA A 18 51.94 -10.92 -38.27
C ALA A 18 52.45 -9.50 -38.55
N SER A 19 52.39 -9.00 -39.80
CA SER A 19 52.80 -7.62 -40.13
C SER A 19 51.80 -6.54 -39.70
N LEU A 20 50.53 -6.89 -39.51
CA LEU A 20 49.49 -5.98 -39.01
C LEU A 20 49.45 -5.91 -37.47
N LEU A 21 50.07 -6.86 -36.76
CA LEU A 21 50.20 -6.87 -35.30
C LEU A 21 51.50 -6.25 -34.77
N THR A 22 52.46 -5.90 -35.65
CA THR A 22 53.67 -5.15 -35.28
C THR A 22 53.55 -3.64 -35.50
N CYS A 23 52.40 -3.15 -35.97
CA CYS A 23 52.02 -1.74 -35.76
C CYS A 23 51.24 -1.62 -34.43
N GLY A 24 51.80 -2.24 -33.38
CA GLY A 24 51.35 -2.07 -32.01
C GLY A 24 51.59 -0.64 -31.59
N ILE A 25 50.57 0.19 -31.77
CA ILE A 25 50.30 1.42 -31.03
C ILE A 25 51.56 2.27 -30.77
N CYS A 26 52.04 2.97 -31.79
CA CYS A 26 52.45 4.35 -31.49
C CYS A 26 51.16 5.02 -30.98
N GLN A 27 51.01 5.15 -29.66
CA GLN A 27 50.16 6.21 -29.13
C GLN A 27 50.82 7.48 -29.70
N ALA A 28 50.25 8.01 -30.78
CA ALA A 28 50.52 9.39 -31.14
C ALA A 28 50.10 10.17 -29.89
N SER A 29 51.07 10.68 -29.12
CA SER A 29 50.79 11.51 -27.96
C SER A 29 49.95 12.67 -28.45
N GLY A 30 48.65 12.61 -28.21
CA GLY A 30 47.74 13.70 -28.52
C GLY A 30 48.07 14.92 -27.67
N GLN A 31 47.73 16.11 -28.15
CA GLN A 31 47.74 17.31 -27.31
C GLN A 31 46.82 17.08 -26.11
N ILE A 32 47.24 17.53 -24.92
CA ILE A 32 46.37 17.51 -23.73
C ILE A 32 45.10 18.35 -23.98
N PHE A 33 43.98 17.96 -23.36
CA PHE A 33 42.76 18.75 -23.38
C PHE A 33 41.92 18.49 -22.12
N ILE A 34 41.03 19.45 -21.80
CA ILE A 34 40.05 19.30 -20.72
C ILE A 34 38.82 18.62 -21.31
N SER A 35 38.36 17.53 -20.70
CA SER A 35 37.23 16.76 -21.20
C SER A 35 35.96 17.64 -21.29
N PRO A 36 35.29 17.69 -22.46
CA PRO A 36 34.07 18.51 -22.64
C PRO A 36 32.97 18.20 -21.62
N ASP A 37 32.81 16.92 -21.25
CA ASP A 37 31.80 16.46 -20.29
C ASP A 37 32.07 16.96 -18.85
N SER A 38 33.26 17.51 -18.62
CA SER A 38 33.70 18.03 -17.32
C SER A 38 33.58 19.56 -17.20
N LEU A 39 33.18 20.25 -18.29
CA LEU A 39 33.05 21.71 -18.36
C LEU A 39 31.73 22.26 -17.79
N MET A 40 30.91 21.40 -17.20
CA MET A 40 29.67 21.77 -16.53
C MET A 40 29.73 21.35 -15.06
N GLY A 41 29.43 22.28 -14.16
CA GLY A 41 29.37 22.05 -12.72
C GLY A 41 28.08 22.58 -12.10
N VAL A 42 27.78 22.14 -10.89
CA VAL A 42 26.55 22.53 -10.19
C VAL A 42 26.89 23.25 -8.89
N GLU A 43 26.18 24.33 -8.60
CA GLU A 43 26.33 25.09 -7.35
C GLU A 43 26.18 24.18 -6.12
N ASN A 44 27.08 24.32 -5.15
CA ASN A 44 27.20 23.51 -3.92
C ASN A 44 27.66 22.06 -4.11
N PHE A 45 27.86 21.59 -5.34
CA PHE A 45 28.41 20.27 -5.62
C PHE A 45 29.92 20.34 -5.88
N ARG A 46 30.53 19.16 -6.03
CA ARG A 46 31.94 19.01 -6.40
C ARG A 46 32.03 19.03 -7.93
N THR A 47 32.84 19.94 -8.45
CA THR A 47 33.18 19.99 -9.89
C THR A 47 34.59 19.46 -10.10
N ILE A 48 34.79 18.68 -11.17
CA ILE A 48 36.10 18.14 -11.53
C ILE A 48 36.33 18.48 -12.99
N LEU A 49 37.39 19.23 -13.30
CA LEU A 49 37.87 19.44 -14.68
C LEU A 49 38.84 18.30 -15.02
N THR A 50 38.37 17.34 -15.80
CA THR A 50 39.13 16.13 -16.12
C THR A 50 40.13 16.45 -17.23
N LEU A 51 41.39 16.12 -16.97
CA LEU A 51 42.49 16.32 -17.92
C LEU A 51 42.78 15.00 -18.64
N GLU A 52 42.74 15.02 -19.96
CA GLU A 52 42.91 13.85 -20.83
C GLU A 52 44.19 13.95 -21.67
N ASN A 53 44.63 12.81 -22.21
CA ASN A 53 45.87 12.67 -23.01
C ASN A 53 47.15 13.15 -22.31
N VAL A 54 47.20 13.01 -20.98
CA VAL A 54 48.36 13.44 -20.18
C VAL A 54 49.57 12.53 -20.48
N PRO A 55 50.76 13.07 -20.80
CA PRO A 55 52.00 12.30 -20.97
C PRO A 55 52.42 11.55 -19.69
N GLU A 56 53.24 10.52 -19.81
CA GLU A 56 53.72 9.77 -18.63
C GLU A 56 54.83 10.50 -17.85
N ASP A 57 55.61 11.36 -18.52
CA ASP A 57 56.81 12.03 -18.00
C ASP A 57 56.54 13.42 -17.40
N VAL A 58 55.42 13.56 -16.68
CA VAL A 58 55.01 14.85 -16.08
C VAL A 58 55.88 15.24 -14.89
N LEU A 59 56.37 16.47 -14.92
CA LEU A 59 57.13 17.11 -13.86
C LEU A 59 56.24 18.01 -12.97
N GLU A 60 55.27 18.70 -13.57
CA GLU A 60 54.40 19.66 -12.87
C GLU A 60 53.06 19.86 -13.57
N TYR A 61 51.99 19.96 -12.78
CA TYR A 61 50.67 20.45 -13.19
C TYR A 61 50.43 21.81 -12.56
N SER A 62 50.12 22.82 -13.37
CA SER A 62 49.78 24.16 -12.90
C SER A 62 48.44 24.60 -13.46
N TRP A 63 47.48 24.85 -12.56
CA TRP A 63 46.15 25.33 -12.90
C TRP A 63 46.00 26.82 -12.65
N TYR A 64 45.36 27.50 -13.60
CA TYR A 64 45.14 28.94 -13.61
C TYR A 64 43.66 29.25 -13.87
N ARG A 65 43.20 30.36 -13.29
CA ARG A 65 41.90 30.94 -13.58
C ARG A 65 42.06 32.03 -14.63
N GLY A 66 41.44 31.87 -15.80
CA GLY A 66 41.60 32.74 -16.96
C GLY A 66 42.14 32.00 -18.18
N MET A 67 42.40 32.77 -19.25
CA MET A 67 42.97 32.25 -20.51
C MET A 67 44.50 32.21 -20.51
N ASP A 68 45.13 32.88 -19.55
CA ASP A 68 46.56 33.04 -19.44
C ASP A 68 47.13 32.31 -18.22
N ASN A 69 48.40 31.90 -18.33
CA ASN A 69 49.17 31.24 -17.27
C ASN A 69 49.95 32.24 -16.41
N SER A 70 49.42 33.44 -16.21
CA SER A 70 50.08 34.45 -15.37
C SER A 70 50.14 34.03 -13.91
N THR A 71 51.21 34.41 -13.22
CA THR A 71 51.44 34.02 -11.82
C THR A 71 50.34 34.50 -10.87
N GLY A 72 49.73 35.66 -11.17
CA GLY A 72 48.58 36.20 -10.43
C GLY A 72 47.32 35.35 -10.56
N ASN A 73 47.18 34.59 -11.65
CA ASN A 73 46.02 33.76 -11.96
C ASN A 73 46.16 32.32 -11.48
N MET A 74 47.31 31.95 -10.90
CA MET A 74 47.56 30.59 -10.45
C MET A 74 46.64 30.21 -9.29
N ILE A 75 45.95 29.09 -9.46
CA ILE A 75 45.13 28.46 -8.43
C ILE A 75 45.99 27.47 -7.64
N PHE A 76 46.70 26.60 -8.35
CA PHE A 76 47.40 25.48 -7.72
C PHE A 76 48.51 24.93 -8.61
N SER A 77 49.65 24.60 -8.02
CA SER A 77 50.74 23.83 -8.64
C SER A 77 50.93 22.51 -7.90
N TYR A 78 51.09 21.42 -8.65
CA TYR A 78 51.35 20.09 -8.14
C TYR A 78 52.52 19.45 -8.89
N LYS A 79 53.59 19.16 -8.15
CA LYS A 79 54.76 18.41 -8.59
C LYS A 79 54.66 16.99 -8.03
N PRO A 80 54.30 16.00 -8.86
CA PRO A 80 54.23 14.61 -8.41
C PRO A 80 55.57 14.13 -7.83
N PRO A 81 55.56 13.25 -6.82
CA PRO A 81 54.37 12.63 -6.22
C PRO A 81 53.70 13.48 -5.11
N ASN A 82 54.40 14.41 -4.46
CA ASN A 82 53.97 14.93 -3.14
C ASN A 82 53.97 16.45 -2.99
N THR A 83 54.67 17.20 -3.84
CA THR A 83 54.90 18.62 -3.61
C THR A 83 53.73 19.42 -4.17
N ARG A 84 53.07 20.21 -3.32
CA ARG A 84 51.89 21.01 -3.68
C ARG A 84 52.08 22.44 -3.23
N HIS A 85 51.78 23.37 -4.13
CA HIS A 85 51.93 24.80 -3.91
C HIS A 85 50.63 25.52 -4.28
N PRO A 86 49.87 26.04 -3.29
CA PRO A 86 48.72 26.88 -3.60
C PRO A 86 49.18 28.21 -4.22
N GLY A 87 48.43 28.69 -5.20
CA GLY A 87 48.66 29.99 -5.85
C GLY A 87 47.85 31.12 -5.23
N PRO A 88 47.97 32.36 -5.76
CA PRO A 88 47.25 33.53 -5.26
C PRO A 88 45.73 33.41 -5.30
N LEU A 89 45.18 32.66 -6.25
CA LEU A 89 43.73 32.44 -6.40
C LEU A 89 43.22 31.17 -5.72
N TYR A 90 44.06 30.52 -4.90
CA TYR A 90 43.64 29.39 -4.08
C TYR A 90 42.64 29.84 -3.01
N SER A 91 41.41 29.34 -3.07
CA SER A 91 40.36 29.67 -2.09
C SER A 91 40.27 28.66 -0.94
N GLY A 92 41.06 27.59 -0.96
CA GLY A 92 40.96 26.48 -0.01
C GLY A 92 40.00 25.37 -0.45
N ARG A 93 39.27 25.59 -1.55
CA ARG A 93 38.29 24.65 -2.10
C ARG A 93 38.87 23.78 -3.21
N GLU A 94 39.95 24.24 -3.82
CA GLU A 94 40.57 23.63 -5.00
C GLU A 94 41.58 22.53 -4.60
N ASN A 95 41.77 21.54 -5.47
CA ASN A 95 42.83 20.56 -5.33
C ASN A 95 43.15 19.94 -6.69
N VAL A 96 44.36 19.41 -6.87
CA VAL A 96 44.75 18.71 -8.10
C VAL A 96 44.89 17.21 -7.80
N THR A 97 44.27 16.37 -8.64
CA THR A 97 44.38 14.91 -8.52
C THR A 97 45.77 14.42 -8.91
N ARG A 98 46.07 13.15 -8.67
CA ARG A 98 47.34 12.54 -9.13
C ARG A 98 47.47 12.54 -10.65
N THR A 99 46.35 12.57 -11.37
CA THR A 99 46.27 12.61 -12.84
C THR A 99 46.25 14.05 -13.39
N GLY A 100 46.41 15.07 -12.53
CA GLY A 100 46.46 16.46 -12.97
C GLY A 100 45.10 17.15 -13.14
N SER A 101 43.98 16.47 -12.84
CA SER A 101 42.63 17.06 -12.94
C SER A 101 42.37 18.04 -11.79
N LEU A 102 41.72 19.18 -12.06
CA LEU A 102 41.34 20.15 -11.04
C LEU A 102 40.04 19.75 -10.38
N VAL A 103 39.99 19.80 -9.06
CA VAL A 103 38.81 19.57 -8.25
C VAL A 103 38.45 20.86 -7.55
N VAL A 104 37.21 21.32 -7.69
CA VAL A 104 36.65 22.45 -6.93
C VAL A 104 35.54 21.92 -6.03
N ARG A 105 35.70 22.03 -4.71
CA ARG A 105 34.69 21.62 -3.72
C ARG A 105 33.69 22.74 -3.48
N MET A 106 32.40 22.40 -3.33
CA MET A 106 31.34 23.38 -3.08
C MET A 106 31.43 24.53 -4.09
N SER A 107 31.29 24.20 -5.37
CA SER A 107 31.34 25.17 -6.47
C SER A 107 30.30 26.26 -6.27
N ALA A 108 30.67 27.50 -6.60
CA ALA A 108 29.79 28.66 -6.53
C ALA A 108 29.59 29.24 -7.93
N LEU A 109 28.48 29.96 -8.16
CA LEU A 109 28.20 30.55 -9.48
C LEU A 109 29.35 31.42 -10.02
N ASN A 110 30.06 32.12 -9.13
CA ASN A 110 31.20 32.94 -9.49
C ASN A 110 32.42 32.14 -9.98
N ASP A 111 32.47 30.82 -9.75
CA ASP A 111 33.48 29.90 -10.31
C ASP A 111 33.34 29.70 -11.82
N THR A 112 32.26 30.18 -12.44
CA THR A 112 32.12 30.19 -13.90
C THR A 112 33.23 31.01 -14.56
N GLY A 113 33.82 30.47 -15.63
CA GLY A 113 34.80 31.16 -16.46
C GLY A 113 35.85 30.24 -17.07
N ASN A 114 36.88 30.85 -17.67
CA ASN A 114 38.00 30.12 -18.26
C ASN A 114 38.92 29.53 -17.19
N TYR A 115 39.36 28.29 -17.41
CA TYR A 115 40.41 27.62 -16.66
C TYR A 115 41.46 27.14 -17.63
N THR A 116 42.72 27.41 -17.31
CA THR A 116 43.87 26.98 -18.11
C THR A 116 44.74 26.07 -17.27
N VAL A 117 45.15 24.94 -17.86
CA VAL A 117 46.12 24.04 -17.27
C VAL A 117 47.40 24.06 -18.10
N GLN A 118 48.52 24.10 -17.40
CA GLN A 118 49.86 23.92 -17.96
C GLN A 118 50.44 22.62 -17.39
N VAL A 119 50.97 21.78 -18.27
CA VAL A 119 51.64 20.52 -17.94
C VAL A 119 53.08 20.60 -18.43
N ASP A 120 54.02 20.61 -17.50
CA ASP A 120 55.45 20.60 -17.80
C ASP A 120 55.94 19.15 -17.80
N THR A 121 56.58 18.75 -18.90
CA THR A 121 57.15 17.41 -19.12
C THR A 121 58.63 17.52 -19.44
N SER A 122 59.34 16.39 -19.55
CA SER A 122 60.75 16.39 -19.95
C SER A 122 60.97 16.91 -21.38
N ASN A 123 59.94 16.79 -22.24
CA ASN A 123 59.99 17.14 -23.66
C ASN A 123 59.41 18.53 -23.97
N GLY A 124 58.92 19.25 -22.96
CA GLY A 124 58.36 20.60 -23.11
C GLY A 124 57.08 20.82 -22.33
N THR A 125 56.44 21.95 -22.59
CA THR A 125 55.22 22.40 -21.91
C THR A 125 54.02 22.29 -22.83
N GLN A 126 52.93 21.72 -22.34
CA GLN A 126 51.64 21.72 -23.02
C GLN A 126 50.61 22.52 -22.21
N THR A 127 49.66 23.14 -22.91
CA THR A 127 48.55 23.87 -22.28
C THR A 127 47.21 23.47 -22.87
N ALA A 128 46.17 23.56 -22.04
CA ALA A 128 44.78 23.45 -22.45
C ALA A 128 43.92 24.44 -21.68
N THR A 129 42.90 24.99 -22.35
CA THR A 129 41.95 25.93 -21.76
C THR A 129 40.53 25.44 -22.00
N GLY A 130 39.67 25.60 -20.99
CA GLY A 130 38.25 25.26 -21.07
C GLY A 130 37.40 26.28 -20.32
N TRP A 131 36.19 26.52 -20.83
CA TRP A 131 35.20 27.35 -20.16
C TRP A 131 34.35 26.48 -19.24
N LEU A 132 34.48 26.66 -17.92
CA LEU A 132 33.63 26.01 -16.93
C LEU A 132 32.37 26.84 -16.71
N GLU A 133 31.21 26.21 -16.85
CA GLU A 133 29.92 26.79 -16.52
C GLU A 133 29.37 26.17 -15.23
N ILE A 134 29.09 27.00 -14.22
CA ILE A 134 28.41 26.58 -13.00
C ILE A 134 26.94 26.99 -13.08
N ILE A 135 26.05 26.00 -13.05
CA ILE A 135 24.60 26.22 -13.11
C ILE A 135 23.95 26.13 -11.71
N LYS A 136 22.79 26.77 -11.58
CA LYS A 136 21.94 26.71 -10.38
C LYS A 136 20.61 26.04 -10.71
N LEU A 137 20.38 24.86 -10.12
CA LEU A 137 19.23 24.00 -10.48
C LEU A 137 17.85 24.57 -10.11
N ARG A 138 17.74 25.35 -9.02
CA ARG A 138 16.41 25.67 -8.43
C ARG A 138 15.73 26.93 -8.99
N ASP A 139 16.46 27.79 -9.69
CA ASP A 139 15.97 29.10 -10.16
C ASP A 139 16.23 29.36 -11.66
N ASP A 140 16.80 28.40 -12.38
CA ASP A 140 17.02 28.54 -13.83
C ASP A 140 15.73 28.13 -14.57
N PRO A 141 15.05 29.07 -15.27
CA PRO A 141 13.83 28.75 -16.01
C PRO A 141 14.06 27.71 -17.11
N ASP A 142 15.28 27.59 -17.65
CA ASP A 142 15.60 26.64 -18.71
C ASP A 142 15.70 25.19 -18.17
N ILE A 143 16.01 25.04 -16.87
CA ILE A 143 16.29 23.76 -16.21
C ILE A 143 15.22 23.43 -15.14
N SER A 144 14.17 24.24 -15.03
CA SER A 144 13.06 23.98 -14.12
C SER A 144 12.02 23.02 -14.71
N ALA A 145 11.43 22.18 -13.84
CA ALA A 145 10.31 21.31 -14.17
C ALA A 145 9.09 21.71 -13.32
N ASN A 146 7.99 22.09 -13.97
CA ASN A 146 6.70 22.21 -13.30
C ASN A 146 5.72 21.19 -13.87
N VAL A 147 4.69 20.83 -13.12
CA VAL A 147 3.67 19.89 -13.58
C VAL A 147 2.29 20.51 -13.43
N SER A 148 1.42 20.28 -14.41
CA SER A 148 0.02 20.68 -14.38
C SER A 148 -0.86 19.49 -14.78
N ALA A 149 -2.05 19.35 -14.21
CA ALA A 149 -2.99 18.30 -14.55
C ALA A 149 -4.44 18.80 -14.47
N ASN A 150 -5.32 18.23 -15.29
CA ASN A 150 -6.75 18.52 -15.28
C ASN A 150 -7.50 17.71 -14.21
N ALA A 151 -7.15 17.90 -12.94
CA ALA A 151 -7.73 17.10 -11.86
C ALA A 151 -8.91 17.81 -11.16
N SER A 152 -10.14 17.43 -11.51
CA SER A 152 -11.29 17.43 -10.59
C SER A 152 -11.48 16.03 -10.02
N MET A 153 -12.40 15.81 -9.07
CA MET A 153 -12.70 14.46 -8.52
C MET A 153 -12.80 13.42 -9.66
N LEU A 154 -11.94 12.39 -9.64
CA LEU A 154 -11.83 11.39 -10.72
C LEU A 154 -12.49 10.09 -10.30
N VAL A 155 -13.16 9.37 -11.21
CA VAL A 155 -13.77 8.07 -10.94
C VAL A 155 -12.86 6.93 -11.42
N GLU A 156 -12.58 5.97 -10.53
CA GLU A 156 -11.70 4.83 -10.82
C GLU A 156 -12.15 4.02 -12.03
N GLY A 157 -11.22 3.76 -12.95
CA GLY A 157 -11.45 2.95 -14.17
C GLY A 157 -12.26 3.64 -15.27
N MET A 158 -12.88 4.80 -14.99
CA MET A 158 -13.67 5.56 -15.95
C MET A 158 -12.91 6.80 -16.43
N ASP A 159 -12.49 7.64 -15.50
CA ASP A 159 -11.88 8.92 -15.85
C ASP A 159 -10.41 8.77 -16.23
N SER A 160 -9.95 9.69 -17.07
CA SER A 160 -8.56 9.78 -17.50
C SER A 160 -7.99 11.12 -17.10
N VAL A 161 -6.71 11.14 -16.72
CA VAL A 161 -6.00 12.38 -16.36
C VAL A 161 -4.93 12.67 -17.40
N VAL A 162 -4.83 13.94 -17.76
CA VAL A 162 -3.80 14.48 -18.65
C VAL A 162 -2.90 15.39 -17.83
N ALA A 163 -1.63 15.03 -17.72
CA ALA A 163 -0.62 15.80 -17.02
C ALA A 163 0.45 16.29 -17.99
N ASN A 164 0.83 17.56 -17.86
CA ASN A 164 1.82 18.22 -18.69
C ASN A 164 3.01 18.64 -17.83
N CYS A 165 4.21 18.25 -18.26
CA CYS A 165 5.48 18.73 -17.72
C CYS A 165 5.87 20.03 -18.44
N LEU A 166 5.90 21.12 -17.70
CA LEU A 166 6.26 22.45 -18.17
C LEU A 166 7.77 22.62 -18.01
N THR A 167 8.50 22.38 -19.10
CA THR A 167 9.95 22.53 -19.19
C THR A 167 10.41 22.72 -20.64
N ASN A 168 11.58 23.34 -20.82
CA ASN A 168 12.27 23.43 -22.11
C ASN A 168 13.10 22.17 -22.43
N SER A 169 13.43 21.35 -21.43
CA SER A 169 14.19 20.12 -21.62
C SER A 169 13.45 19.08 -22.48
N SER A 170 14.25 18.23 -23.13
CA SER A 170 13.79 17.04 -23.84
C SER A 170 14.05 15.73 -23.07
N ASN A 171 14.87 15.75 -22.01
CA ASN A 171 15.18 14.56 -21.21
C ASN A 171 14.26 14.47 -19.98
N ILE A 172 13.01 14.09 -20.23
CA ILE A 172 11.94 14.08 -19.22
C ILE A 172 11.68 12.64 -18.75
N LYS A 173 11.57 12.48 -17.44
CA LYS A 173 11.14 11.25 -16.77
C LYS A 173 9.86 11.50 -15.99
N TRP A 174 8.87 10.62 -16.16
CA TRP A 174 7.63 10.66 -15.41
C TRP A 174 7.66 9.73 -14.21
N TYR A 175 7.01 10.16 -13.13
CA TYR A 175 6.83 9.40 -11.91
C TYR A 175 5.34 9.37 -11.55
N VAL A 176 4.79 8.17 -11.38
CA VAL A 176 3.43 7.94 -10.89
C VAL A 176 3.54 7.18 -9.58
N ASN A 177 2.93 7.72 -8.52
CA ASN A 177 3.08 7.19 -7.16
C ASN A 177 4.56 6.99 -6.76
N PHE A 178 5.41 7.97 -7.12
CA PHE A 178 6.86 7.96 -6.89
C PHE A 178 7.66 6.88 -7.63
N VAL A 179 7.03 6.11 -8.53
CA VAL A 179 7.69 5.09 -9.35
C VAL A 179 7.94 5.64 -10.75
N PRO A 180 9.18 5.55 -11.28
CA PRO A 180 9.47 5.96 -12.66
C PRO A 180 8.63 5.14 -13.64
N THR A 181 8.00 5.82 -14.60
CA THR A 181 7.15 5.20 -15.62
C THR A 181 7.62 5.56 -17.03
N SER A 182 7.62 4.56 -17.90
CA SER A 182 7.88 4.70 -19.34
C SER A 182 6.62 4.44 -20.17
N GLY A 183 5.44 4.51 -19.55
CA GLY A 183 4.17 4.11 -20.16
C GLY A 183 3.87 2.61 -20.00
N ASN A 184 2.61 2.25 -20.16
CA ASN A 184 2.10 0.88 -20.12
C ASN A 184 0.75 0.80 -20.87
N ASN A 185 0.05 -0.34 -20.83
CA ASN A 185 -1.26 -0.49 -21.50
C ASN A 185 -2.30 0.56 -21.08
N ARG A 186 -2.12 1.19 -19.91
CA ARG A 186 -3.00 2.18 -19.31
C ARG A 186 -2.45 3.61 -19.39
N MET A 187 -1.16 3.78 -19.68
CA MET A 187 -0.46 5.07 -19.62
C MET A 187 0.25 5.36 -20.94
N THR A 188 -0.07 6.49 -21.53
CA THR A 188 0.55 6.95 -22.78
C THR A 188 1.38 8.18 -22.50
N ILE A 189 2.64 8.18 -22.96
CA ILE A 189 3.50 9.35 -22.95
C ILE A 189 3.60 9.87 -24.38
N SER A 190 3.48 11.18 -24.56
CA SER A 190 3.60 11.82 -25.87
C SER A 190 5.00 11.61 -26.46
N PRO A 191 5.17 11.68 -27.79
CA PRO A 191 6.48 11.50 -28.43
C PRO A 191 7.55 12.49 -27.98
N ASP A 192 7.16 13.69 -27.55
CA ASP A 192 8.04 14.72 -26.99
C ASP A 192 8.30 14.54 -25.47
N GLY A 193 7.71 13.53 -24.84
CA GLY A 193 7.85 13.25 -23.40
C GLY A 193 7.08 14.19 -22.47
N LYS A 194 6.50 15.28 -22.99
CA LYS A 194 5.95 16.37 -22.17
C LYS A 194 4.57 16.11 -21.60
N THR A 195 3.82 15.18 -22.17
CA THR A 195 2.45 14.87 -21.74
C THR A 195 2.33 13.41 -21.34
N LEU A 196 1.87 13.17 -20.12
CA LEU A 196 1.46 11.86 -19.62
C LEU A 196 -0.07 11.81 -19.57
N VAL A 197 -0.64 10.80 -20.22
CA VAL A 197 -2.06 10.47 -20.14
C VAL A 197 -2.21 9.14 -19.41
N ILE A 198 -3.00 9.13 -18.34
CA ILE A 198 -3.37 7.90 -17.64
C ILE A 198 -4.85 7.63 -17.96
N HIS A 199 -5.09 6.55 -18.70
CA HIS A 199 -6.44 6.09 -19.09
C HIS A 199 -7.06 5.28 -17.97
N GLY A 200 -8.26 5.60 -17.50
CA GLY A 200 -8.89 4.85 -16.41
C GLY A 200 -8.02 4.86 -15.15
N VAL A 201 -8.04 5.98 -14.43
CA VAL A 201 -7.23 6.16 -13.22
C VAL A 201 -7.52 5.08 -12.18
N SER A 202 -6.49 4.68 -11.44
CA SER A 202 -6.61 3.76 -10.32
C SER A 202 -6.54 4.55 -9.02
N ARG A 203 -7.21 4.05 -7.98
CA ARG A 203 -7.07 4.58 -6.63
C ARG A 203 -5.62 4.64 -6.15
N TYR A 204 -4.69 3.90 -6.76
CA TYR A 204 -3.26 3.88 -6.40
C TYR A 204 -2.41 4.94 -7.15
N ASP A 205 -2.99 5.67 -8.10
CA ASP A 205 -2.31 6.74 -8.85
C ASP A 205 -2.28 8.05 -8.05
N HIS A 206 -1.88 8.01 -6.78
CA HIS A 206 -2.06 9.13 -5.85
C HIS A 206 -1.25 10.37 -6.17
N SER A 207 -0.11 10.21 -6.86
CA SER A 207 0.79 11.33 -7.15
C SER A 207 1.33 11.29 -8.56
N LEU A 208 1.44 12.47 -9.18
CA LEU A 208 2.10 12.69 -10.46
C LEU A 208 3.24 13.68 -10.26
N GLN A 209 4.39 13.36 -10.86
CA GLN A 209 5.58 14.19 -10.83
C GLN A 209 6.36 13.97 -12.12
N CYS A 210 6.91 15.04 -12.70
CA CYS A 210 7.89 14.90 -13.75
C CYS A 210 9.28 15.31 -13.25
N ALA A 211 10.30 14.87 -13.95
CA ALA A 211 11.68 15.22 -13.62
C ALA A 211 12.51 15.34 -14.88
N ILE A 212 13.57 16.14 -14.79
CA ILE A 212 14.53 16.39 -15.86
C ILE A 212 15.88 15.80 -15.46
N GLU A 213 16.57 15.20 -16.41
CA GLU A 213 17.91 14.64 -16.26
C GLU A 213 18.87 15.24 -17.31
N ASP A 214 19.00 16.56 -17.34
CA ASP A 214 19.95 17.24 -18.24
C ASP A 214 21.40 17.11 -17.76
N VAL A 215 21.58 16.96 -16.45
CA VAL A 215 22.89 16.71 -15.83
C VAL A 215 22.94 15.25 -15.40
N PRO A 216 23.95 14.47 -15.84
CA PRO A 216 24.11 13.08 -15.42
C PRO A 216 24.08 12.95 -13.89
N GLU A 217 23.36 11.93 -13.40
CA GLU A 217 23.21 11.62 -11.96
C GLU A 217 22.41 12.64 -11.14
N ILE A 218 22.01 13.78 -11.70
CA ILE A 218 21.22 14.80 -11.01
C ILE A 218 19.83 14.87 -11.63
N LEU A 219 18.86 14.37 -10.85
CA LEU A 219 17.46 14.36 -11.23
C LEU A 219 16.72 15.55 -10.62
N GLN A 220 16.28 16.49 -11.45
CA GLN A 220 15.53 17.66 -11.03
C GLN A 220 14.04 17.39 -11.11
N ARG A 221 13.39 17.26 -9.96
CA ARG A 221 11.97 16.88 -9.87
C ARG A 221 11.08 18.11 -9.72
N SER A 222 9.93 18.09 -10.41
CA SER A 222 8.87 19.05 -10.19
C SER A 222 8.23 18.88 -8.81
N ASP A 223 7.37 19.83 -8.43
CA ASP A 223 6.41 19.59 -7.36
C ASP A 223 5.50 18.40 -7.70
N THR A 224 4.91 17.79 -6.66
CA THR A 224 3.99 16.65 -6.79
C THR A 224 2.55 17.12 -6.89
N ILE A 225 1.80 16.63 -7.88
CA ILE A 225 0.34 16.76 -7.94
C ILE A 225 -0.28 15.57 -7.24
N SER A 226 -1.15 15.84 -6.27
CA SER A 226 -1.96 14.81 -5.59
C SER A 226 -3.28 14.60 -6.32
N LEU A 227 -3.55 13.36 -6.73
CA LEU A 227 -4.84 12.98 -7.35
C LEU A 227 -5.81 12.46 -6.29
N THR A 228 -7.07 12.87 -6.40
CA THR A 228 -8.17 12.31 -5.61
C THR A 228 -9.06 11.47 -6.52
N VAL A 229 -9.03 10.15 -6.28
CA VAL A 229 -9.80 9.17 -7.05
C VAL A 229 -10.92 8.61 -6.18
N ALA A 230 -12.15 8.75 -6.65
CA ALA A 230 -13.34 8.11 -6.13
C ALA A 230 -13.38 6.65 -6.56
N TYR A 231 -13.67 5.77 -5.60
CA TYR A 231 -13.74 4.33 -5.81
C TYR A 231 -14.73 3.71 -4.84
N GLY A 232 -15.16 2.48 -5.15
CA GLY A 232 -16.05 1.70 -4.30
C GLY A 232 -17.51 2.18 -4.32
N PRO A 233 -18.36 1.66 -3.41
CA PRO A 233 -17.98 0.75 -2.33
C PRO A 233 -17.57 -0.62 -2.88
N ASP A 234 -16.41 -1.12 -2.47
CA ASP A 234 -15.92 -2.43 -2.93
C ASP A 234 -16.66 -3.58 -2.25
N TYR A 235 -16.98 -3.37 -0.97
CA TYR A 235 -17.74 -4.29 -0.15
C TYR A 235 -18.41 -3.54 1.01
N VAL A 236 -19.43 -4.18 1.57
CA VAL A 236 -20.14 -3.73 2.77
C VAL A 236 -19.97 -4.75 3.87
N SER A 237 -19.63 -4.26 5.06
CA SER A 237 -19.58 -5.01 6.31
C SER A 237 -20.74 -4.59 7.19
N LEU A 238 -21.41 -5.57 7.78
CA LEU A 238 -22.52 -5.36 8.71
C LEU A 238 -22.16 -6.05 10.03
N LEU A 239 -21.74 -5.26 11.00
CA LEU A 239 -21.44 -5.69 12.36
C LEU A 239 -22.69 -5.57 13.22
N THR A 240 -22.88 -6.53 14.12
CA THR A 240 -24.06 -6.54 14.96
C THR A 240 -23.73 -6.85 16.42
N GLU A 241 -24.49 -6.24 17.32
CA GLU A 241 -24.46 -6.49 18.75
C GLU A 241 -25.91 -6.73 19.22
N PRO A 242 -26.28 -7.93 19.70
CA PRO A 242 -25.45 -9.13 19.80
C PRO A 242 -25.03 -9.68 18.42
N TYR A 243 -23.98 -10.51 18.41
CA TYR A 243 -23.38 -11.04 17.19
C TYR A 243 -24.36 -11.92 16.39
N ALA A 244 -24.48 -11.65 15.10
CA ALA A 244 -25.26 -12.44 14.16
C ALA A 244 -24.46 -13.62 13.62
N PHE A 245 -25.07 -14.80 13.62
CA PHE A 245 -24.48 -16.01 13.03
C PHE A 245 -25.28 -16.41 11.79
N ASN A 246 -24.59 -16.62 10.66
CA ASN A 246 -25.19 -16.94 9.37
C ASN A 246 -26.34 -15.99 8.97
N GLY A 247 -26.14 -14.67 9.16
CA GLY A 247 -27.13 -13.65 8.82
C GLY A 247 -28.33 -13.58 9.77
N VAL A 248 -28.32 -14.31 10.88
CA VAL A 248 -29.40 -14.30 11.89
C VAL A 248 -28.87 -13.77 13.23
N LEU A 249 -29.46 -12.68 13.69
CA LEU A 249 -29.26 -12.11 15.01
C LEU A 249 -30.37 -12.60 15.94
N ARG A 250 -30.00 -13.25 17.06
CA ARG A 250 -30.97 -13.69 18.05
C ARG A 250 -30.96 -12.76 19.26
N ALA A 251 -32.09 -12.12 19.52
CA ALA A 251 -32.24 -11.16 20.61
C ALA A 251 -33.60 -11.33 21.31
N VAL A 252 -33.61 -11.05 22.62
CA VAL A 252 -34.82 -11.06 23.45
C VAL A 252 -35.52 -9.72 23.37
N ILE A 253 -36.84 -9.72 23.52
CA ILE A 253 -37.61 -8.48 23.64
C ILE A 253 -37.10 -7.66 24.83
N GLY A 254 -36.97 -6.34 24.63
CA GLY A 254 -36.44 -5.39 25.62
C GLY A 254 -34.92 -5.30 25.68
N SER A 255 -34.16 -6.12 24.93
CA SER A 255 -32.71 -6.00 24.88
C SER A 255 -32.23 -4.90 23.94
N TYR A 256 -31.03 -4.41 24.18
CA TYR A 256 -30.29 -3.55 23.26
C TYR A 256 -29.84 -4.32 22.02
N VAL A 257 -30.07 -3.75 20.84
CA VAL A 257 -29.50 -4.24 19.57
C VAL A 257 -28.87 -3.08 18.82
N GLN A 258 -27.67 -3.29 18.27
CA GLN A 258 -27.00 -2.34 17.39
C GLN A 258 -26.56 -3.03 16.11
N LEU A 259 -26.83 -2.38 14.98
CA LEU A 259 -26.34 -2.75 13.66
C LEU A 259 -25.43 -1.63 13.16
N GLU A 260 -24.17 -1.92 12.91
CA GLU A 260 -23.19 -0.99 12.33
C GLU A 260 -22.83 -1.45 10.92
N CYS A 261 -23.17 -0.60 9.95
CA CYS A 261 -22.93 -0.84 8.54
C CYS A 261 -21.78 0.02 8.05
N THR A 262 -20.80 -0.57 7.37
CA THR A 262 -19.64 0.16 6.86
C THR A 262 -19.33 -0.29 5.44
N GLY A 263 -19.09 0.66 4.55
CA GLY A 263 -18.60 0.38 3.19
C GLY A 263 -17.18 0.86 2.99
N TYR A 264 -16.36 0.08 2.30
CA TYR A 264 -15.01 0.49 1.92
C TYR A 264 -15.04 1.25 0.60
N SER A 265 -14.90 2.57 0.68
CA SER A 265 -15.16 3.49 -0.44
C SER A 265 -14.52 4.87 -0.20
N ARG A 266 -14.34 5.65 -1.27
CA ARG A 266 -13.97 7.08 -1.23
C ARG A 266 -14.72 7.82 -2.34
N PRO A 267 -15.24 9.05 -2.15
CA PRO A 267 -15.34 9.82 -0.89
C PRO A 267 -16.36 9.20 0.09
N VAL A 268 -16.77 9.96 1.11
CA VAL A 268 -17.73 9.48 2.13
C VAL A 268 -19.03 9.02 1.46
N VAL A 269 -19.51 7.85 1.87
CA VAL A 269 -20.69 7.17 1.33
C VAL A 269 -21.98 7.56 2.04
N THR A 270 -23.11 7.36 1.35
CA THR A 270 -24.46 7.46 1.91
C THR A 270 -24.95 6.09 2.38
N TYR A 271 -25.73 6.07 3.45
CA TYR A 271 -26.33 4.86 4.01
C TYR A 271 -27.85 4.94 3.89
N HIS A 272 -28.46 3.82 3.53
CA HIS A 272 -29.91 3.65 3.51
C HIS A 272 -30.28 2.34 4.22
N TRP A 273 -31.27 2.39 5.11
CA TRP A 273 -31.73 1.21 5.83
C TRP A 273 -33.13 0.81 5.39
N ILE A 274 -33.33 -0.48 5.12
CA ILE A 274 -34.63 -1.06 4.79
C ILE A 274 -34.98 -2.07 5.88
N HIS A 275 -36.19 -1.98 6.42
CA HIS A 275 -36.75 -2.94 7.38
C HIS A 275 -38.04 -3.54 6.82
N ASN A 276 -38.08 -4.87 6.68
CA ASN A 276 -39.18 -5.63 6.09
C ASN A 276 -39.71 -5.04 4.76
N GLY A 277 -38.80 -4.52 3.93
CA GLY A 277 -39.11 -3.92 2.62
C GLY A 277 -39.42 -2.42 2.63
N SER A 278 -39.56 -1.80 3.81
CA SER A 278 -39.82 -0.36 3.95
C SER A 278 -38.54 0.42 4.26
N LEU A 279 -38.35 1.55 3.60
CA LEU A 279 -37.22 2.45 3.85
C LEU A 279 -37.38 3.14 5.22
N LEU A 280 -36.33 3.10 6.03
CA LEU A 280 -36.24 3.83 7.29
C LEU A 280 -35.70 5.25 7.05
N SER A 281 -36.14 6.22 7.86
CA SER A 281 -35.68 7.62 7.78
C SER A 281 -34.27 7.85 8.36
N ILE A 282 -33.48 6.80 8.54
CA ILE A 282 -32.16 6.81 9.19
C ILE A 282 -31.10 6.71 8.08
N SER A 283 -30.16 7.64 8.08
CA SER A 283 -29.09 7.75 7.07
C SER A 283 -27.68 7.61 7.67
N GLU A 284 -27.61 7.32 8.96
CA GLU A 284 -26.37 7.03 9.66
C GLU A 284 -25.91 5.59 9.42
N LYS A 285 -24.59 5.39 9.57
CA LYS A 285 -23.98 4.07 9.53
C LYS A 285 -24.48 3.11 10.62
N ASN A 286 -24.98 3.65 11.74
CA ASN A 286 -25.37 2.89 12.92
C ASN A 286 -26.89 2.95 13.09
N LEU A 287 -27.53 1.79 13.20
CA LEU A 287 -28.92 1.63 13.60
C LEU A 287 -28.97 1.02 14.99
N THR A 288 -29.48 1.77 15.96
CA THR A 288 -29.60 1.35 17.36
C THR A 288 -31.05 1.13 17.75
N LEU A 289 -31.31 0.02 18.42
CA LEU A 289 -32.60 -0.38 18.97
C LEU A 289 -32.40 -0.56 20.49
N PRO A 290 -32.61 0.49 21.30
CA PRO A 290 -32.25 0.46 22.72
C PRO A 290 -33.08 -0.52 23.55
N SER A 291 -34.32 -0.77 23.12
CA SER A 291 -35.23 -1.74 23.71
C SER A 291 -36.03 -2.40 22.60
N LEU A 292 -35.61 -3.60 22.20
CA LEU A 292 -36.18 -4.31 21.05
C LEU A 292 -37.66 -4.66 21.25
N SER A 293 -38.52 -4.22 20.32
CA SER A 293 -39.94 -4.59 20.28
C SER A 293 -40.24 -5.70 19.25
N TRP A 294 -41.43 -6.30 19.33
CA TRP A 294 -41.87 -7.32 18.37
C TRP A 294 -41.98 -6.79 16.94
N GLU A 295 -42.41 -5.52 16.79
CA GLU A 295 -42.54 -4.87 15.48
C GLU A 295 -41.18 -4.64 14.81
N GLN A 296 -40.11 -4.49 15.61
CA GLN A 296 -38.73 -4.34 15.16
C GLN A 296 -38.05 -5.68 14.83
N MET A 297 -38.75 -6.81 14.92
CA MET A 297 -38.21 -8.08 14.41
C MET A 297 -38.32 -8.15 12.89
N GLY A 298 -37.54 -9.06 12.29
CA GLY A 298 -37.58 -9.31 10.85
C GLY A 298 -36.29 -8.94 10.14
N SER A 299 -36.40 -8.68 8.84
CA SER A 299 -35.26 -8.50 7.94
C SER A 299 -34.85 -7.03 7.87
N TYR A 300 -33.57 -6.79 8.07
CA TYR A 300 -32.89 -5.51 7.88
C TYR A 300 -31.91 -5.63 6.73
N ARG A 301 -31.90 -4.62 5.87
CA ARG A 301 -30.92 -4.45 4.79
C ARG A 301 -30.27 -3.08 4.96
N CYS A 302 -28.95 -3.06 5.06
CA CYS A 302 -28.19 -1.83 4.90
C CYS A 302 -27.68 -1.74 3.46
N ILE A 303 -27.91 -0.60 2.82
CA ILE A 303 -27.38 -0.24 1.52
C ILE A 303 -26.36 0.88 1.73
N VAL A 304 -25.19 0.71 1.12
CA VAL A 304 -24.13 1.72 1.09
C VAL A 304 -23.91 2.14 -0.35
N GLU A 305 -23.97 3.44 -0.60
CA GLU A 305 -23.92 4.03 -1.93
C GLU A 305 -22.81 5.10 -2.01
N ASN A 306 -22.05 5.07 -3.10
CA ASN A 306 -21.09 6.11 -3.43
C ASN A 306 -21.63 6.90 -4.63
N LEU A 307 -21.97 8.16 -4.40
CA LEU A 307 -22.61 9.01 -5.40
C LEU A 307 -21.68 9.38 -6.55
N GLU A 308 -20.36 9.40 -6.33
CA GLU A 308 -19.38 9.71 -7.38
C GLU A 308 -19.23 8.55 -8.37
N THR A 309 -19.17 7.32 -7.86
CA THR A 309 -19.03 6.12 -8.70
C THR A 309 -20.39 5.57 -9.16
N GLN A 310 -21.49 6.04 -8.55
CA GLN A 310 -22.85 5.51 -8.73
C GLN A 310 -22.98 4.01 -8.40
N LEU A 311 -22.06 3.48 -7.58
CA LEU A 311 -22.08 2.10 -7.14
C LEU A 311 -22.77 1.98 -5.77
N ALA A 312 -23.56 0.92 -5.60
CA ALA A 312 -24.21 0.59 -4.35
C ALA A 312 -24.09 -0.90 -4.04
N PHE A 313 -23.78 -1.21 -2.78
CA PHE A 313 -23.71 -2.58 -2.25
C PHE A 313 -24.57 -2.69 -0.99
N TYR A 314 -24.94 -3.92 -0.63
CA TYR A 314 -25.78 -4.13 0.54
C TYR A 314 -25.41 -5.37 1.35
N ARG A 315 -25.90 -5.40 2.58
CA ARG A 315 -25.86 -6.55 3.49
C ARG A 315 -27.17 -6.68 4.24
N ASP A 316 -27.55 -7.93 4.46
CA ASP A 316 -28.79 -8.30 5.12
C ASP A 316 -28.52 -8.98 6.47
N VAL A 317 -29.41 -8.74 7.43
CA VAL A 317 -29.48 -9.47 8.69
C VAL A 317 -30.94 -9.66 9.09
N THR A 318 -31.26 -10.79 9.69
CA THR A 318 -32.60 -11.04 10.23
C THR A 318 -32.55 -11.10 11.75
N ILE A 319 -33.32 -10.25 12.41
CA ILE A 319 -33.51 -10.28 13.86
C ILE A 319 -34.64 -11.27 14.18
N GLN A 320 -34.31 -12.29 14.98
CA GLN A 320 -35.22 -13.35 15.39
C GLN A 320 -35.22 -13.53 16.91
N PRO A 321 -36.30 -14.09 17.47
CA PRO A 321 -36.28 -14.51 18.87
C PRO A 321 -35.22 -15.61 19.12
N PRO A 322 -34.79 -15.78 20.39
CA PRO A 322 -33.89 -16.87 20.77
C PRO A 322 -34.56 -18.23 20.49
N LEU A 323 -33.74 -19.25 20.21
CA LEU A 323 -34.24 -20.61 20.07
C LEU A 323 -34.80 -21.09 21.42
N SER A 324 -36.10 -21.32 21.48
CA SER A 324 -36.72 -22.02 22.61
C SER A 324 -36.14 -23.44 22.67
N ARG A 325 -35.26 -23.73 23.63
CA ARG A 325 -35.06 -25.14 24.01
C ARG A 325 -36.37 -25.59 24.64
N PRO A 326 -37.00 -26.70 24.20
CA PRO A 326 -38.04 -27.30 25.02
C PRO A 326 -37.40 -27.63 26.36
N LEU A 327 -37.86 -26.97 27.43
CA LEU A 327 -37.65 -27.47 28.78
C LEU A 327 -38.13 -28.93 28.77
N PRO A 328 -37.40 -29.90 29.35
CA PRO A 328 -37.95 -31.22 29.54
C PRO A 328 -39.24 -31.04 30.35
N THR A 329 -40.39 -31.17 29.69
CA THR A 329 -41.67 -31.31 30.36
C THR A 329 -41.57 -32.59 31.16
N VAL A 330 -41.27 -32.47 32.44
CA VAL A 330 -41.44 -33.55 33.41
C VAL A 330 -42.95 -33.75 33.53
N LYS A 331 -43.51 -34.57 32.64
CA LYS A 331 -44.81 -35.18 32.90
C LYS A 331 -44.61 -36.08 34.11
N ARG A 332 -45.05 -35.62 35.28
CA ARG A 332 -45.15 -36.45 36.48
C ARG A 332 -46.37 -37.36 36.30
N GLU A 333 -46.28 -38.31 35.37
CA GLU A 333 -47.21 -39.43 35.30
C GLU A 333 -47.02 -40.23 36.60
N LEU A 334 -48.08 -40.34 37.39
CA LEU A 334 -48.05 -41.04 38.68
C LEU A 334 -47.90 -42.54 38.42
N TYR A 335 -46.66 -43.03 38.30
CA TYR A 335 -46.37 -44.44 38.11
C TYR A 335 -46.53 -45.18 39.45
N ILE A 336 -47.64 -45.90 39.60
CA ILE A 336 -47.84 -46.83 40.72
C ILE A 336 -47.28 -48.19 40.29
N PRO A 337 -46.22 -48.70 40.93
CA PRO A 337 -45.68 -50.02 40.61
C PRO A 337 -46.76 -51.10 40.77
N GLY A 338 -46.83 -52.04 39.83
CA GLY A 338 -47.85 -53.11 39.85
C GLY A 338 -47.90 -53.90 41.16
N TYR A 339 -46.77 -54.05 41.86
CA TYR A 339 -46.72 -54.71 43.17
C TYR A 339 -47.49 -53.95 44.26
N LEU A 340 -47.53 -52.61 44.22
CA LEU A 340 -48.30 -51.78 45.15
C LEU A 340 -49.80 -51.93 44.92
N VAL A 341 -50.23 -52.05 43.65
CA VAL A 341 -51.62 -52.35 43.31
C VAL A 341 -52.01 -53.74 43.83
N ILE A 342 -51.14 -54.73 43.67
CA ILE A 342 -51.36 -56.09 44.19
C ILE A 342 -51.46 -56.08 45.72
N ILE A 343 -50.59 -55.36 46.42
CA ILE A 343 -50.65 -55.22 47.89
C ILE A 343 -51.98 -54.58 48.32
N LEU A 344 -52.44 -53.52 47.64
CA LEU A 344 -53.71 -52.87 47.95
C LEU A 344 -54.91 -53.81 47.73
N ILE A 345 -54.89 -54.63 46.68
CA ILE A 345 -55.94 -55.64 46.42
C ILE A 345 -55.90 -56.74 47.51
N ILE A 346 -54.71 -57.20 47.90
CA ILE A 346 -54.57 -58.20 48.98
C ILE A 346 -55.10 -57.63 50.30
N LEU A 347 -54.76 -56.40 50.66
CA LEU A 347 -55.25 -55.75 51.88
C LEU A 347 -56.78 -55.57 51.86
N ALA A 348 -57.36 -55.19 50.72
CA ALA A 348 -58.81 -55.07 50.58
C ALA A 348 -59.54 -56.41 50.67
N THR A 349 -59.00 -57.46 50.07
CA THR A 349 -59.62 -58.82 50.07
C THR A 349 -59.47 -59.50 51.43
N THR A 350 -58.31 -59.39 52.08
CA THR A 350 -58.07 -59.92 53.43
C THR A 350 -58.88 -59.15 54.49
N GLY A 351 -58.93 -57.82 54.39
CA GLY A 351 -59.77 -56.98 55.25
C GLY A 351 -61.27 -57.27 55.06
N GLY A 352 -61.73 -57.41 53.82
CA GLY A 352 -63.12 -57.77 53.51
C GLY A 352 -63.50 -59.16 54.01
N ALA A 353 -62.63 -60.15 53.86
CA ALA A 353 -62.84 -61.51 54.38
C ALA A 353 -62.87 -61.54 55.92
N TYR A 354 -62.02 -60.75 56.57
CA TYR A 354 -62.01 -60.61 58.03
C TYR A 354 -63.33 -59.99 58.53
N MET A 355 -63.77 -58.90 57.90
CA MET A 355 -65.05 -58.26 58.25
C MET A 355 -66.25 -59.18 58.02
N CYS A 356 -66.26 -59.97 56.93
CA CYS A 356 -67.30 -60.96 56.69
C CYS A 356 -67.29 -62.07 57.75
N ARG A 357 -66.12 -62.56 58.18
CA ARG A 357 -66.02 -63.55 59.27
C ARG A 357 -66.55 -63.00 60.59
N VAL A 358 -66.24 -61.75 60.93
CA VAL A 358 -66.76 -61.09 62.14
C VAL A 358 -68.28 -60.95 62.08
N LEU A 359 -68.84 -60.58 60.92
CA LEU A 359 -70.28 -60.50 60.69
C LEU A 359 -70.98 -61.86 60.82
N VAL A 360 -70.43 -62.91 60.22
CA VAL A 360 -70.98 -64.28 60.36
C VAL A 360 -70.91 -64.75 61.81
N TYR A 361 -69.82 -64.48 62.51
CA TYR A 361 -69.67 -64.81 63.93
C TYR A 361 -70.66 -64.04 64.83
N ALA A 362 -70.89 -62.76 64.55
CA ALA A 362 -71.89 -61.93 65.24
C ALA A 362 -73.33 -62.43 64.97
N LEU A 363 -73.64 -62.82 63.73
CA LEU A 363 -74.95 -63.38 63.37
C LEU A 363 -75.19 -64.75 64.02
N GLN A 364 -74.16 -65.59 64.13
CA GLN A 364 -74.22 -66.85 64.87
C GLN A 364 -74.45 -66.62 66.38
N LEU A 365 -73.78 -65.62 66.97
CA LEU A 365 -74.03 -65.25 68.38
C LEU A 365 -75.47 -64.78 68.60
N SER A 366 -76.01 -63.96 67.69
CA SER A 366 -77.39 -63.46 67.76
C SER A 366 -78.45 -64.56 67.54
N CYS A 367 -78.17 -65.59 66.74
CA CYS A 367 -79.08 -66.73 66.60
C CYS A 367 -79.08 -67.70 67.81
N SER A 368 -78.04 -67.71 68.64
CA SER A 368 -78.03 -68.52 69.88
C SER A 368 -78.81 -67.88 71.04
N ARG A 369 -79.21 -66.61 70.90
CA ARG A 369 -79.96 -65.83 71.90
C ARG A 369 -81.37 -65.51 71.42
N GLY A 370 -82.14 -66.54 71.13
CA GLY A 370 -83.60 -66.45 71.22
C GLY A 370 -84.04 -66.85 72.62
N GLU A 371 -84.52 -65.89 73.43
CA GLU A 371 -85.75 -65.97 74.24
C GLU A 371 -85.91 -64.81 75.27
N THR A 372 -87.08 -64.15 75.15
CA THR A 372 -87.97 -63.56 76.18
C THR A 372 -87.69 -62.21 76.90
N CYS A 373 -88.62 -61.26 76.64
CA CYS A 373 -89.45 -60.43 77.56
C CYS A 373 -88.89 -59.96 78.93
N HIS A 374 -89.13 -58.75 79.45
CA HIS A 374 -90.42 -58.05 79.63
C HIS A 374 -90.25 -56.59 80.12
N LYS A 375 -91.26 -55.76 79.80
CA LYS A 375 -91.91 -54.68 80.60
C LYS A 375 -91.33 -53.24 80.68
N CYS A 376 -92.08 -52.38 79.96
CA CYS A 376 -92.48 -50.97 80.15
C CYS A 376 -92.88 -50.55 81.60
N PRO A 377 -93.45 -49.34 81.83
CA PRO A 377 -93.03 -47.96 81.52
C PRO A 377 -93.21 -47.00 82.74
N ARG A 378 -92.79 -45.72 82.65
CA ARG A 378 -93.62 -44.52 82.90
C ARG A 378 -92.80 -43.23 83.10
N GLN A 379 -93.13 -42.24 82.26
CA GLN A 379 -93.24 -40.79 82.46
C GLN A 379 -93.97 -40.39 83.77
N PRO A 380 -94.21 -39.09 84.10
CA PRO A 380 -93.60 -37.82 83.64
C PRO A 380 -93.39 -36.78 84.81
N SER A 381 -93.10 -35.54 84.41
CA SER A 381 -93.32 -34.25 85.10
C SER A 381 -92.37 -33.92 86.25
N GLN A 382 -91.91 -32.68 86.42
CA GLN A 382 -92.37 -31.38 85.95
C GLN A 382 -91.20 -30.39 86.02
#